data_AF-A0A6N6ZHE6-F1
#
_entry.id   AF-A0A6N6ZHE6-F1
#
_cell.length_a   1.000
_cell.length_b   1.000
_cell.length_c   1.000
_cell.angle_alpha   90.00
_cell.angle_beta   90.00
_cell.angle_gamma   90.00
#
_symmetry.space_group_name_H-M   'P 1'
#
loop_
_entity.id
_entity.type
_entity.pdbx_description
1 polymer ?
#
loop_
_entity_poly.entity_id
_entity_poly.type
_entity_poly.pdbx_seq_one_letter_code
_entity_poly.pdbx_strand_id
1 'polypeptide(L)'
;MKKTLASLALLGLAASAAHAYALWGVNDANELVKFESTNPGTVYSSTAITGLNDAFSSIVDFDYNPNDGYFYGVDNNAYIYRFNTKGQATLLSDTFLPSGYDADMAYDPFYSNFRWVSDMAENVALETDGSTSYATDFFYGSGDANEGAAPYLSGIGIDPDFGELFVIDPELDILAQSFDPDGGELFTIGSLGLDITGYSSLMVDGNGNLLASLSVDGLTSGLYSIDLMDGSATLVGDFGQGINAIAVPEPRTYAALAGVLALAVAAFRRRRA
;
A
#
# COMPACT_ATOMS: atom_id res chain seq x y z
N MET A 1 -49.12 30.77 -19.24
CA MET A 1 -48.68 30.51 -17.85
C MET A 1 -49.39 29.30 -17.29
N LYS A 2 -48.71 28.15 -17.24
CA LYS A 2 -48.99 27.04 -16.30
C LYS A 2 -47.72 26.19 -16.29
N LYS A 3 -47.07 26.19 -15.13
CA LYS A 3 -45.83 25.50 -14.83
C LYS A 3 -46.13 24.00 -14.72
N THR A 4 -45.30 23.17 -15.33
CA THR A 4 -45.11 21.78 -14.92
C THR A 4 -43.64 21.45 -15.07
N LEU A 5 -42.88 21.75 -14.01
CA LEU A 5 -41.59 21.13 -13.74
C LEU A 5 -41.90 19.73 -13.21
N ALA A 6 -41.55 18.70 -13.98
CA ALA A 6 -41.48 17.35 -13.47
C ALA A 6 -40.01 17.07 -13.15
N SER A 7 -39.70 17.10 -11.87
CA SER A 7 -38.44 16.65 -11.30
C SER A 7 -38.39 15.11 -11.38
N LEU A 8 -37.27 14.56 -11.80
CA LEU A 8 -36.86 13.21 -11.42
C LEU A 8 -35.36 13.24 -11.17
N ALA A 9 -34.96 13.68 -9.98
CA ALA A 9 -33.64 13.40 -9.45
C ALA A 9 -33.68 11.97 -8.91
N LEU A 10 -33.20 11.01 -9.71
CA LEU A 10 -32.76 9.73 -9.17
C LEU A 10 -31.46 10.00 -8.41
N LEU A 11 -31.54 10.16 -7.09
CA LEU A 11 -30.39 9.80 -6.24
C LEU A 11 -30.36 8.27 -6.21
N GLY A 12 -29.65 7.68 -7.16
CA GLY A 12 -29.17 6.32 -6.97
C GLY A 12 -28.05 6.39 -5.95
N LEU A 13 -28.27 5.84 -4.75
CA LEU A 13 -27.16 5.27 -4.00
C LEU A 13 -26.64 4.10 -4.85
N ALA A 14 -25.69 4.38 -5.73
CA ALA A 14 -24.82 3.33 -6.20
C ALA A 14 -23.96 2.96 -4.99
N ALA A 15 -24.30 1.86 -4.31
CA ALA A 15 -23.28 1.13 -3.59
C ALA A 15 -22.13 0.94 -4.59
N SER A 16 -20.96 1.49 -4.27
CA SER A 16 -19.76 1.23 -5.06
C SER A 16 -19.59 -0.28 -5.05
N ALA A 17 -19.90 -0.94 -6.17
CA ALA A 17 -19.52 -2.33 -6.32
C ALA A 17 -18.00 -2.32 -6.27
N ALA A 18 -17.41 -3.00 -5.28
CA ALA A 18 -15.97 -3.21 -5.21
C ALA A 18 -15.53 -3.70 -6.60
N HIS A 19 -14.85 -2.84 -7.34
CA HIS A 19 -14.37 -3.17 -8.67
C HIS A 19 -13.21 -4.12 -8.45
N ALA A 20 -13.30 -5.35 -8.96
CA ALA A 20 -12.17 -6.26 -8.90
C ALA A 20 -11.01 -5.67 -9.70
N TYR A 21 -9.85 -5.56 -9.06
CA TYR A 21 -8.61 -5.12 -9.67
C TYR A 21 -7.47 -6.07 -9.27
N ALA A 22 -6.32 -5.84 -9.90
CA ALA A 22 -5.16 -6.67 -9.67
C ALA A 22 -4.34 -6.16 -8.49
N LEU A 23 -4.19 -7.01 -7.47
CA LEU A 23 -3.19 -6.82 -6.43
C LEU A 23 -1.91 -7.56 -6.80
N TRP A 24 -0.77 -7.01 -6.43
CA TRP A 24 0.52 -7.68 -6.54
C TRP A 24 1.04 -7.98 -5.16
N GLY A 25 1.83 -9.03 -5.04
CA GLY A 25 2.55 -9.33 -3.81
C GLY A 25 3.81 -10.13 -4.06
N VAL A 26 4.63 -10.28 -3.03
CA VAL A 26 5.82 -11.13 -3.05
C VAL A 26 5.61 -12.30 -2.08
N ASN A 27 5.78 -13.53 -2.58
CA ASN A 27 5.69 -14.73 -1.75
C ASN A 27 7.04 -15.15 -1.17
N ASP A 28 7.04 -16.15 -0.28
CA ASP A 28 8.25 -16.70 0.34
C ASP A 28 9.24 -17.35 -0.63
N ALA A 29 8.80 -17.66 -1.84
CA ALA A 29 9.66 -18.16 -2.91
C ALA A 29 10.32 -17.02 -3.71
N ASN A 30 10.17 -15.76 -3.27
CA ASN A 30 10.63 -14.55 -3.96
C ASN A 30 10.07 -14.44 -5.39
N GLU A 31 8.80 -14.79 -5.54
CA GLU A 31 8.04 -14.61 -6.77
C GLU A 31 7.12 -13.41 -6.64
N LEU A 32 7.07 -12.61 -7.70
CA LEU A 32 6.08 -11.57 -7.88
C LEU A 32 4.77 -12.22 -8.35
N VAL A 33 3.80 -12.24 -7.44
CA VAL A 33 2.49 -12.86 -7.62
C VAL A 33 1.43 -11.79 -7.86
N LYS A 34 0.42 -12.14 -8.65
CA LYS A 34 -0.72 -11.26 -8.95
C LYS A 34 -2.03 -11.93 -8.56
N PHE A 35 -2.88 -11.22 -7.83
CA PHE A 35 -4.14 -11.71 -7.26
C PHE A 35 -5.33 -10.86 -7.71
N GLU A 36 -6.55 -11.37 -7.51
CA GLU A 36 -7.79 -10.61 -7.61
C GLU A 36 -8.17 -10.00 -6.26
N SER A 37 -8.39 -8.68 -6.20
CA SER A 37 -8.67 -7.96 -4.94
C SER A 37 -9.93 -8.39 -4.20
N THR A 38 -10.88 -9.06 -4.88
CA THR A 38 -12.11 -9.58 -4.26
C THR A 38 -12.11 -11.10 -4.08
N ASN A 39 -11.06 -11.78 -4.56
CA ASN A 39 -10.88 -13.22 -4.44
C ASN A 39 -9.38 -13.57 -4.45
N PRO A 40 -8.64 -13.23 -3.37
CA PRO A 40 -7.19 -13.30 -3.30
C PRO A 40 -6.63 -14.73 -3.45
N GLY A 41 -7.44 -15.77 -3.26
CA GLY A 41 -7.05 -17.16 -3.54
C GLY A 41 -6.88 -17.46 -5.03
N THR A 42 -7.29 -16.56 -5.94
CA THR A 42 -7.10 -16.71 -7.39
C THR A 42 -5.81 -16.02 -7.82
N VAL A 43 -4.77 -16.83 -8.05
CA VAL A 43 -3.48 -16.37 -8.61
C VAL A 43 -3.58 -16.22 -10.13
N TYR A 44 -3.37 -15.01 -10.64
CA TYR A 44 -3.33 -14.70 -12.07
C TYR A 44 -1.99 -15.04 -12.71
N SER A 45 -0.90 -14.79 -11.99
CA SER A 45 0.46 -15.07 -12.45
C SER A 45 1.39 -15.16 -11.24
N SER A 46 2.41 -16.00 -11.37
CA SER A 46 3.57 -16.00 -10.48
C SER A 46 4.83 -15.93 -11.33
N THR A 47 5.74 -14.99 -11.04
CA THR A 47 6.98 -14.79 -11.80
C THR A 47 8.14 -14.58 -10.84
N ALA A 48 9.18 -15.39 -10.95
CA ALA A 48 10.39 -15.23 -10.13
C ALA A 48 11.00 -13.83 -10.27
N ILE A 49 11.38 -13.23 -9.14
CA ILE A 49 12.19 -12.02 -9.11
C ILE A 49 13.64 -12.41 -9.37
N THR A 50 14.29 -11.72 -10.31
CA THR A 50 15.63 -12.02 -10.81
C THR A 50 16.45 -10.74 -10.87
N GLY A 51 17.78 -10.84 -10.84
CA GLY A 51 18.68 -9.68 -10.87
C GLY A 51 19.00 -9.09 -9.49
N LEU A 52 18.65 -9.79 -8.41
CA LEU A 52 19.14 -9.50 -7.06
C LEU A 52 20.63 -9.80 -6.95
N ASN A 53 21.33 -9.08 -6.08
CA ASN A 53 22.79 -9.14 -5.97
C ASN A 53 23.27 -10.43 -5.26
N ASP A 54 22.46 -10.99 -4.36
CA ASP A 54 22.68 -12.29 -3.73
C ASP A 54 21.66 -13.32 -4.27
N ALA A 55 22.11 -14.56 -4.48
CA ALA A 55 21.27 -15.67 -4.92
C ALA A 55 20.28 -16.14 -3.83
N PHE A 56 20.50 -15.77 -2.57
CA PHE A 56 19.61 -16.05 -1.45
C PHE A 56 18.84 -14.80 -0.97
N SER A 57 18.97 -13.67 -1.68
CA SER A 57 18.17 -12.48 -1.39
C SER A 57 16.71 -12.71 -1.79
N SER A 58 15.80 -12.10 -1.04
CA SER A 58 14.37 -11.98 -1.36
C SER A 58 13.90 -10.56 -1.11
N ILE A 59 13.02 -10.04 -1.99
CA ILE A 59 12.32 -8.78 -1.73
C ILE A 59 11.39 -9.00 -0.53
N VAL A 60 11.50 -8.14 0.47
CA VAL A 60 10.69 -8.20 1.70
C VAL A 60 9.65 -7.08 1.71
N ASP A 61 10.02 -5.89 1.24
CA ASP A 61 9.13 -4.72 1.17
C ASP A 61 9.13 -4.19 -0.27
N PHE A 62 7.96 -3.80 -0.80
CA PHE A 62 7.91 -3.11 -2.09
C PHE A 62 6.62 -2.31 -2.26
N ASP A 63 6.68 -1.26 -3.07
CA ASP A 63 5.50 -0.59 -3.59
C ASP A 63 5.70 -0.13 -5.05
N TYR A 64 4.64 0.34 -5.68
CA TYR A 64 4.59 0.74 -7.07
C TYR A 64 4.71 2.26 -7.23
N ASN A 65 5.62 2.70 -8.10
CA ASN A 65 5.67 4.09 -8.54
C ASN A 65 4.78 4.27 -9.79
N PRO A 66 3.62 4.94 -9.67
CA PRO A 66 2.73 5.17 -10.81
C PRO A 66 3.29 6.13 -11.87
N ASN A 67 4.34 6.90 -11.55
CA ASN A 67 4.90 7.88 -12.48
C ASN A 67 5.79 7.25 -13.55
N ASP A 68 6.54 6.20 -13.21
CA ASP A 68 7.45 5.52 -14.14
C ASP A 68 7.04 4.08 -14.46
N GLY A 69 6.09 3.53 -13.70
CA GLY A 69 5.50 2.23 -13.92
C GLY A 69 6.34 1.06 -13.44
N TYR A 70 7.26 1.29 -12.50
CA TYR A 70 8.07 0.24 -11.86
C TYR A 70 7.68 0.02 -10.41
N PHE A 71 8.01 -1.18 -9.92
CA PHE A 71 8.09 -1.44 -8.49
C PHE A 71 9.44 -1.03 -7.95
N TYR A 72 9.45 -0.59 -6.70
CA TYR A 72 10.62 -0.34 -5.91
C TYR A 72 10.52 -1.17 -4.65
N GLY A 73 11.63 -1.75 -4.20
CA GLY A 73 11.60 -2.60 -3.02
C GLY A 73 12.96 -2.77 -2.38
N VAL A 74 12.93 -3.28 -1.16
CA VAL A 74 14.08 -3.59 -0.31
C VAL A 74 14.17 -5.10 -0.16
N ASP A 75 15.37 -5.66 -0.28
CA ASP A 75 15.61 -7.07 0.02
C ASP A 75 16.00 -7.31 1.48
N ASN A 76 16.04 -8.57 1.89
CA ASN A 76 16.47 -9.00 3.23
C ASN A 76 17.93 -8.68 3.59
N ASN A 77 18.71 -8.06 2.70
CA ASN A 77 20.04 -7.51 2.95
C ASN A 77 20.03 -5.96 3.00
N ALA A 78 18.85 -5.34 3.04
CA ALA A 78 18.62 -3.90 2.95
C ALA A 78 19.11 -3.28 1.62
N TYR A 79 19.19 -4.05 0.54
CA TYR A 79 19.51 -3.50 -0.78
C TYR A 79 18.24 -3.01 -1.46
N ILE A 80 18.35 -1.83 -2.10
CA ILE A 80 17.23 -1.16 -2.74
C ILE A 80 17.26 -1.46 -4.23
N TYR A 81 16.13 -1.90 -4.78
CA TYR A 81 15.97 -2.26 -6.17
C TYR A 81 14.81 -1.51 -6.81
N ARG A 82 14.90 -1.40 -8.14
CA ARG A 82 13.75 -1.18 -9.00
C ARG A 82 13.51 -2.42 -9.85
N PHE A 83 12.27 -2.86 -10.00
CA PHE A 83 11.93 -4.02 -10.82
C PHE A 83 10.61 -3.82 -11.59
N ASN A 84 10.45 -4.57 -12.68
CA ASN A 84 9.26 -4.48 -13.52
C ASN A 84 8.26 -5.60 -13.22
N THR A 85 7.09 -5.55 -13.86
CA THR A 85 6.02 -6.55 -13.76
C THR A 85 6.38 -7.97 -14.26
N LYS A 86 7.59 -8.16 -14.78
CA LYS A 86 8.16 -9.47 -15.15
C LYS A 86 9.22 -9.95 -14.14
N GLY A 87 9.33 -9.31 -12.99
CA GLY A 87 10.29 -9.68 -11.94
C GLY A 87 11.75 -9.36 -12.30
N GLN A 88 12.03 -8.45 -13.24
CA GLN A 88 13.41 -8.11 -13.59
C GLN A 88 13.90 -6.93 -12.74
N ALA A 89 14.74 -7.20 -11.75
CA ALA A 89 15.29 -6.22 -10.82
C ALA A 89 16.61 -5.60 -11.30
N THR A 90 16.83 -4.36 -10.87
CA THR A 90 18.06 -3.60 -11.04
C THR A 90 18.40 -2.96 -9.71
N LEU A 91 19.61 -3.23 -9.20
CA LEU A 91 20.13 -2.63 -7.97
C LEU A 91 20.23 -1.12 -8.14
N LEU A 92 19.70 -0.38 -7.17
CA LEU A 92 19.83 1.07 -7.06
C LEU A 92 20.86 1.44 -5.99
N SER A 93 20.83 0.77 -4.85
CA SER A 93 21.70 1.07 -3.71
C SER A 93 21.94 -0.16 -2.83
N ASP A 94 23.16 -0.29 -2.36
CA ASP A 94 23.63 -1.31 -1.40
C ASP A 94 24.15 -0.68 -0.09
N THR A 95 23.85 0.61 0.13
CA THR A 95 24.36 1.40 1.25
C THR A 95 23.29 1.78 2.27
N PHE A 96 22.05 1.32 2.10
CA PHE A 96 21.00 1.51 3.08
C PHE A 96 21.28 0.64 4.32
N LEU A 97 21.20 1.25 5.49
CA LEU A 97 21.63 0.67 6.77
C LEU A 97 20.55 0.90 7.82
N PRO A 98 19.38 0.23 7.72
CA PRO A 98 18.35 0.32 8.74
C PRO A 98 18.81 -0.33 10.05
N SER A 99 18.20 0.11 11.15
CA SER A 99 18.36 -0.47 12.47
C SER A 99 17.36 -1.59 12.73
N GLY A 100 16.18 -1.49 12.10
CA GLY A 100 15.12 -2.50 12.13
C GLY A 100 15.18 -3.51 10.99
N TYR A 101 14.42 -4.59 11.13
CA TYR A 101 14.36 -5.71 10.18
C TYR A 101 12.95 -6.03 9.72
N ASP A 102 11.95 -5.90 10.59
CA ASP A 102 10.55 -6.02 10.19
C ASP A 102 10.07 -4.63 9.79
N ALA A 103 9.54 -4.53 8.58
CA ALA A 103 9.37 -3.27 7.90
C ALA A 103 8.26 -3.35 6.85
N ASP A 104 7.92 -2.18 6.29
CA ASP A 104 7.08 -2.08 5.11
C ASP A 104 7.37 -0.74 4.39
N MET A 105 6.91 -0.60 3.16
CA MET A 105 7.04 0.67 2.42
C MET A 105 5.82 1.06 1.62
N ALA A 106 5.62 2.37 1.48
CA ALA A 106 4.55 2.97 0.69
C ALA A 106 5.07 4.13 -0.16
N TYR A 107 4.52 4.26 -1.36
CA TYR A 107 4.79 5.37 -2.26
C TYR A 107 4.09 6.65 -1.76
N ASP A 108 4.85 7.72 -1.65
CA ASP A 108 4.35 9.05 -1.31
C ASP A 108 4.15 9.88 -2.60
N PRO A 109 2.91 10.11 -3.05
CA PRO A 109 2.66 10.83 -4.29
C PRO A 109 2.92 12.34 -4.21
N PHE A 110 3.11 12.90 -3.02
CA PHE A 110 3.36 14.33 -2.82
C PHE A 110 4.84 14.64 -2.97
N TYR A 111 5.71 13.76 -2.50
CA TYR A 111 7.16 13.87 -2.66
C TYR A 111 7.71 13.06 -3.84
N SER A 112 6.90 12.17 -4.43
CA SER A 112 7.30 11.27 -5.52
C SER A 112 8.46 10.34 -5.14
N ASN A 113 8.51 9.95 -3.87
CA ASN A 113 9.45 9.01 -3.29
C ASN A 113 8.69 7.94 -2.51
N PHE A 114 9.38 7.15 -1.69
CA PHE A 114 8.79 6.13 -0.84
C PHE A 114 9.06 6.46 0.63
N ARG A 115 8.14 6.06 1.50
CA ARG A 115 8.36 5.97 2.93
C ARG A 115 8.58 4.52 3.30
N TRP A 116 9.56 4.27 4.14
CA TRP A 116 9.85 2.98 4.71
C TRP A 116 9.87 3.13 6.23
N VAL A 117 9.26 2.16 6.89
CA VAL A 117 9.11 2.11 8.34
C VAL A 117 9.64 0.81 8.89
N SER A 118 9.98 0.76 10.17
CA SER A 118 10.46 -0.48 10.79
C SER A 118 10.01 -0.71 12.23
N ASP A 119 10.29 -1.91 12.72
CA ASP A 119 10.19 -2.35 14.10
C ASP A 119 11.06 -1.57 15.10
N MET A 120 11.96 -0.71 14.59
CA MET A 120 12.72 0.26 15.40
C MET A 120 12.13 1.67 15.32
N ALA A 121 10.88 1.79 14.87
CA ALA A 121 10.15 3.04 14.63
C ALA A 121 10.82 3.98 13.60
N GLU A 122 11.72 3.46 12.76
CA GLU A 122 12.42 4.30 11.80
C GLU A 122 11.43 4.91 10.79
N ASN A 123 11.72 6.13 10.36
CA ASN A 123 10.96 6.84 9.33
C ASN A 123 11.94 7.28 8.24
N VAL A 124 11.97 6.52 7.14
CA VAL A 124 12.98 6.71 6.10
C VAL A 124 12.32 7.09 4.79
N ALA A 125 12.74 8.20 4.19
CA ALA A 125 12.44 8.51 2.80
C ALA A 125 13.42 7.77 1.88
N LEU A 126 12.90 7.01 0.92
CA LEU A 126 13.63 6.31 -0.12
C LEU A 126 13.35 6.94 -1.48
N GLU A 127 14.40 7.49 -2.09
CA GLU A 127 14.32 8.14 -3.39
C GLU A 127 14.40 7.14 -4.54
N THR A 128 13.89 7.54 -5.70
CA THR A 128 13.86 6.70 -6.91
C THR A 128 15.24 6.38 -7.50
N ASP A 129 16.30 7.03 -7.01
CA ASP A 129 17.70 6.73 -7.33
C ASP A 129 18.39 5.80 -6.30
N GLY A 130 17.67 5.39 -5.26
CA GLY A 130 18.16 4.54 -4.17
C GLY A 130 18.83 5.30 -3.02
N SER A 131 18.84 6.63 -3.03
CA SER A 131 19.28 7.40 -1.87
C SER A 131 18.23 7.39 -0.76
N THR A 132 18.68 7.48 0.50
CA THR A 132 17.82 7.43 1.68
C THR A 132 18.05 8.61 2.60
N SER A 133 16.99 9.14 3.23
CA SER A 133 17.11 10.14 4.28
C SER A 133 16.22 9.80 5.47
N TYR A 134 16.76 9.96 6.68
CA TYR A 134 16.07 9.66 7.93
C TYR A 134 15.33 10.89 8.44
N ALA A 135 14.04 10.73 8.70
CA ALA A 135 13.19 11.74 9.32
C ALA A 135 13.17 11.54 10.84
N THR A 136 12.16 12.12 11.51
CA THR A 136 11.94 11.85 12.93
C THR A 136 11.33 10.46 13.07
N ASP A 137 11.93 9.61 13.90
CA ASP A 137 11.38 8.29 14.22
C ASP A 137 9.93 8.43 14.70
N PHE A 138 9.11 7.42 14.38
CA PHE A 138 7.73 7.39 14.79
C PHE A 138 7.59 7.31 16.31
N PHE A 139 6.57 7.98 16.84
CA PHE A 139 6.21 7.93 18.25
C PHE A 139 4.72 8.17 18.43
N TYR A 140 4.12 7.58 19.46
CA TYR A 140 2.74 7.88 19.83
C TYR A 140 2.64 9.27 20.46
N GLY A 141 1.81 10.12 19.85
CA GLY A 141 1.67 11.53 20.18
C GLY A 141 1.04 11.79 21.54
N SER A 142 1.07 13.06 21.97
CA SER A 142 0.57 13.40 23.30
C SER A 142 -0.96 13.28 23.40
N GLY A 143 -1.44 12.60 24.44
CA GLY A 143 -2.85 12.27 24.61
C GLY A 143 -3.31 11.02 23.85
N ASP A 144 -2.42 10.36 23.12
CA ASP A 144 -2.68 9.03 22.54
C ASP A 144 -2.79 7.96 23.64
N ALA A 145 -3.56 6.91 23.40
CA ALA A 145 -3.69 5.79 24.33
C ALA A 145 -2.35 5.08 24.61
N ASN A 146 -1.43 5.14 23.64
CA ASN A 146 -0.12 4.51 23.67
C ASN A 146 1.02 5.52 23.84
N GLU A 147 0.73 6.77 24.28
CA GLU A 147 1.75 7.81 24.52
C GLU A 147 2.93 7.26 25.35
N GLY A 148 4.14 7.37 24.80
CA GLY A 148 5.38 6.93 25.43
C GLY A 148 5.74 5.44 25.25
N ALA A 149 4.87 4.64 24.62
CA ALA A 149 5.28 3.34 24.09
C ALA A 149 6.19 3.53 22.86
N ALA A 150 7.12 2.59 22.66
CA ALA A 150 7.93 2.55 21.45
C ALA A 150 7.11 1.86 20.35
N PRO A 151 6.86 2.50 19.19
CA PRO A 151 6.18 1.84 18.09
C PRO A 151 7.01 0.69 17.53
N TYR A 152 6.33 -0.41 17.19
CA TYR A 152 6.88 -1.50 16.40
C TYR A 152 6.13 -1.50 15.07
N LEU A 153 6.72 -1.11 13.95
CA LEU A 153 5.98 -0.92 12.70
C LEU A 153 6.34 -1.97 11.66
N SER A 154 5.33 -2.65 11.10
CA SER A 154 5.50 -3.64 10.04
C SER A 154 4.44 -3.51 8.93
N GLY A 155 3.82 -2.35 8.82
CA GLY A 155 2.83 -2.07 7.78
C GLY A 155 2.73 -0.58 7.59
N ILE A 156 2.75 -0.10 6.35
CA ILE A 156 2.52 1.31 6.01
C ILE A 156 1.70 1.47 4.74
N GLY A 157 0.70 2.37 4.76
CA GLY A 157 -0.02 2.80 3.56
C GLY A 157 -0.18 4.31 3.56
N ILE A 158 -0.06 4.95 2.40
CA ILE A 158 -0.26 6.40 2.26
C ILE A 158 -1.46 6.66 1.35
N ASP A 159 -2.42 7.44 1.84
CA ASP A 159 -3.57 7.86 1.05
C ASP A 159 -3.10 8.68 -0.15
N PRO A 160 -3.44 8.26 -1.38
CA PRO A 160 -2.87 8.88 -2.57
C PRO A 160 -3.44 10.27 -2.90
N ASP A 161 -4.58 10.64 -2.30
CA ASP A 161 -5.28 11.90 -2.54
C ASP A 161 -5.03 12.93 -1.43
N PHE A 162 -4.82 12.48 -0.19
CA PHE A 162 -4.70 13.34 0.99
C PHE A 162 -3.34 13.26 1.70
N GLY A 163 -2.58 12.18 1.50
CA GLY A 163 -1.25 12.01 2.09
C GLY A 163 -1.27 11.59 3.56
N GLU A 164 -2.44 11.24 4.10
CA GLU A 164 -2.53 10.59 5.40
C GLU A 164 -1.81 9.24 5.35
N LEU A 165 -0.96 9.01 6.34
CA LEU A 165 -0.18 7.79 6.48
C LEU A 165 -0.84 6.92 7.54
N PHE A 166 -1.00 5.63 7.26
CA PHE A 166 -1.49 4.62 8.17
C PHE A 166 -0.39 3.61 8.44
N VAL A 167 -0.33 3.08 9.66
CA VAL A 167 0.61 2.03 10.05
C VAL A 167 -0.06 0.94 10.85
N ILE A 168 0.52 -0.27 10.77
CA ILE A 168 0.20 -1.39 11.65
C ILE A 168 1.32 -1.53 12.68
N ASP A 169 0.91 -1.59 13.95
CA ASP A 169 1.75 -2.03 15.06
C ASP A 169 1.27 -3.42 15.52
N PRO A 170 1.98 -4.50 15.13
CA PRO A 170 1.60 -5.87 15.45
C PRO A 170 1.91 -6.27 16.91
N GLU A 171 2.75 -5.53 17.65
CA GLU A 171 2.96 -5.79 19.08
C GLU A 171 1.75 -5.31 19.90
N LEU A 172 1.06 -4.27 19.41
CA LEU A 172 -0.13 -3.70 20.02
C LEU A 172 -1.45 -4.16 19.36
N ASP A 173 -1.39 -4.84 18.21
CA ASP A 173 -2.54 -5.21 17.37
C ASP A 173 -3.46 -4.03 17.02
N ILE A 174 -2.85 -2.90 16.62
CA ILE A 174 -3.57 -1.66 16.31
C ILE A 174 -3.27 -1.12 14.92
N LEU A 175 -4.24 -0.34 14.42
CA LEU A 175 -4.04 0.63 13.37
C LEU A 175 -3.75 2.00 14.00
N ALA A 176 -2.72 2.68 13.53
CA ALA A 176 -2.44 4.08 13.86
C ALA A 176 -2.27 4.92 12.58
N GLN A 177 -2.33 6.24 12.73
CA GLN A 177 -2.18 7.18 11.63
C GLN A 177 -1.24 8.34 11.96
N SER A 178 -0.62 8.91 10.92
CA SER A 178 0.06 10.20 10.95
C SER A 178 -0.56 11.15 9.93
N PHE A 179 -0.68 12.42 10.30
CA PHE A 179 -1.09 13.52 9.41
C PHE A 179 0.10 14.25 8.77
N ASP A 180 1.31 13.95 9.23
CA ASP A 180 2.57 14.46 8.66
C ASP A 180 3.52 13.27 8.55
N PRO A 181 3.61 12.63 7.36
CA PRO A 181 4.48 11.49 7.16
C PRO A 181 5.95 11.74 7.54
N ASP A 182 6.44 12.98 7.48
CA ASP A 182 7.80 13.36 7.92
C ASP A 182 7.91 13.61 9.43
N GLY A 183 6.79 13.94 10.08
CA GLY A 183 6.74 14.35 11.48
C GLY A 183 6.82 13.21 12.49
N GLY A 184 6.47 11.98 12.08
CA GLY A 184 6.56 10.78 12.91
C GLY A 184 5.51 10.65 14.03
N GLU A 185 4.66 11.65 14.24
CA GLU A 185 3.65 11.59 15.30
C GLU A 185 2.48 10.66 14.90
N LEU A 186 2.26 9.61 15.69
CA LEU A 186 1.20 8.62 15.51
C LEU A 186 0.02 8.86 16.45
N PHE A 187 -1.18 8.69 15.93
CA PHE A 187 -2.44 8.63 16.69
C PHE A 187 -3.13 7.29 16.42
N THR A 188 -3.44 6.57 17.48
CA THR A 188 -4.13 5.28 17.44
C THR A 188 -5.56 5.46 16.94
N ILE A 189 -5.93 4.74 15.90
CA ILE A 189 -7.31 4.66 15.40
C ILE A 189 -8.09 3.63 16.23
N GLY A 190 -7.53 2.44 16.40
CA GLY A 190 -8.14 1.38 17.19
C GLY A 190 -7.51 0.01 16.95
N SER A 191 -8.10 -1.01 17.57
CA SER A 191 -7.59 -2.39 17.48
C SER A 191 -8.01 -3.05 16.18
N LEU A 192 -7.10 -3.83 15.59
CA LEU A 192 -7.35 -4.66 14.43
C LEU A 192 -8.31 -5.82 14.73
N GLY A 193 -8.47 -6.19 16.01
CA GLY A 193 -9.31 -7.31 16.44
C GLY A 193 -8.73 -8.69 16.10
N LEU A 194 -7.45 -8.73 15.74
CA LEU A 194 -6.64 -9.91 15.42
C LEU A 194 -5.40 -9.93 16.31
N ASP A 195 -4.75 -11.08 16.39
CA ASP A 195 -3.41 -11.27 16.99
C ASP A 195 -2.45 -11.51 15.81
N ILE A 196 -1.69 -10.48 15.44
CA ILE A 196 -0.83 -10.53 14.25
C ILE A 196 0.46 -11.27 14.58
N THR A 197 0.79 -12.23 13.72
CA THR A 197 1.94 -13.11 13.92
C THR A 197 3.00 -12.99 12.81
N GLY A 198 2.74 -12.19 11.78
CA GLY A 198 3.66 -11.93 10.67
C GLY A 198 2.95 -11.58 9.36
N TYR A 199 3.72 -11.57 8.27
CA TYR A 199 3.26 -11.23 6.91
C TYR A 199 2.47 -9.91 6.86
N SER A 200 2.88 -8.94 7.68
CA SER A 200 2.23 -7.65 7.77
C SER A 200 2.71 -6.78 6.61
N SER A 201 1.76 -6.32 5.80
CA SER A 201 1.98 -5.25 4.83
C SER A 201 0.66 -4.54 4.63
N LEU A 202 0.72 -3.23 4.51
CA LEU A 202 -0.44 -2.35 4.43
C LEU A 202 -0.40 -1.60 3.10
N MET A 203 -1.55 -1.26 2.55
CA MET A 203 -1.61 -0.36 1.39
C MET A 203 -2.94 0.37 1.35
N VAL A 204 -2.94 1.54 0.71
CA VAL A 204 -4.16 2.27 0.36
C VAL A 204 -4.38 2.15 -1.15
N ASP A 205 -5.57 1.70 -1.56
CA ASP A 205 -5.89 1.58 -2.99
C ASP A 205 -6.22 2.93 -3.64
N GLY A 206 -6.42 2.94 -4.96
CA GLY A 206 -6.73 4.17 -5.70
C GLY A 206 -8.12 4.78 -5.39
N ASN A 207 -8.91 4.14 -4.53
CA ASN A 207 -10.20 4.61 -4.03
C ASN A 207 -10.15 4.99 -2.55
N GLY A 208 -8.99 4.93 -1.90
CA GLY A 208 -8.84 5.21 -0.47
C GLY A 208 -9.22 4.03 0.45
N ASN A 209 -9.38 2.82 -0.08
CA ASN A 209 -9.63 1.65 0.77
C ASN A 209 -8.31 1.17 1.37
N LEU A 210 -8.30 0.98 2.69
CA LEU A 210 -7.15 0.43 3.41
C LEU A 210 -7.22 -1.11 3.39
N LEU A 211 -6.16 -1.73 2.86
CA LEU A 211 -6.02 -3.17 2.74
C LEU A 211 -4.71 -3.64 3.37
N ALA A 212 -4.71 -4.84 3.94
CA ALA A 212 -3.51 -5.44 4.50
C ALA A 212 -3.36 -6.92 4.11
N SER A 213 -2.13 -7.36 3.89
CA SER A 213 -1.75 -8.76 4.05
C SER A 213 -1.45 -8.98 5.52
N LEU A 214 -2.08 -9.97 6.15
CA LEU A 214 -1.84 -10.29 7.56
C LEU A 214 -1.84 -11.81 7.78
N SER A 215 -1.03 -12.26 8.72
CA SER A 215 -1.06 -13.63 9.24
C SER A 215 -1.40 -13.67 10.72
N VAL A 216 -2.22 -14.66 11.10
CA VAL A 216 -2.59 -14.96 12.49
C VAL A 216 -2.08 -16.34 12.94
N ASP A 217 -1.35 -17.05 12.06
CA ASP A 217 -0.78 -18.37 12.32
C ASP A 217 0.73 -18.48 12.05
N GLY A 218 1.34 -17.43 11.48
CA GLY A 218 2.74 -17.35 11.09
C GLY A 218 3.12 -18.25 9.90
N LEU A 219 2.15 -18.84 9.20
CA LEU A 219 2.39 -19.82 8.12
C LEU A 219 1.79 -19.38 6.78
N THR A 220 0.63 -18.74 6.80
CA THR A 220 -0.04 -18.21 5.60
C THR A 220 -0.59 -16.81 5.88
N SER A 221 -0.84 -16.03 4.84
CA SER A 221 -1.52 -14.75 5.00
C SER A 221 -2.86 -14.69 4.26
N GLY A 222 -3.70 -13.77 4.71
CA GLY A 222 -4.95 -13.39 4.06
C GLY A 222 -4.95 -11.90 3.72
N LEU A 223 -5.79 -11.54 2.76
CA LEU A 223 -6.10 -10.13 2.47
C LEU A 223 -7.21 -9.68 3.42
N TYR A 224 -6.97 -8.58 4.11
CA TYR A 224 -7.92 -7.94 5.02
C TYR A 224 -8.26 -6.55 4.51
N SER A 225 -9.52 -6.15 4.69
CA SER A 225 -9.93 -4.74 4.64
C SER A 225 -9.94 -4.18 6.05
N ILE A 226 -9.42 -2.98 6.25
CA ILE A 226 -9.37 -2.33 7.56
C ILE A 226 -10.31 -1.13 7.58
N ASP A 227 -11.16 -1.05 8.59
CA ASP A 227 -12.07 0.09 8.79
C ASP A 227 -11.30 1.28 9.39
N LEU A 228 -11.26 2.40 8.67
CA LEU A 228 -10.54 3.61 9.10
C LEU A 228 -11.22 4.35 10.27
N MET A 229 -12.45 4.00 10.64
CA MET A 229 -13.17 4.64 11.75
C MET A 229 -12.82 4.03 13.11
N ASP A 230 -12.55 2.72 13.15
CA ASP A 230 -12.30 2.00 14.40
C ASP A 230 -11.11 1.03 14.38
N GLY A 231 -10.43 0.91 13.24
CA GLY A 231 -9.26 0.05 13.04
C GLY A 231 -9.60 -1.42 12.81
N SER A 232 -10.88 -1.84 12.82
CA SER A 232 -11.20 -3.27 12.77
C SER A 232 -10.83 -3.92 11.43
N ALA A 233 -10.16 -5.07 11.48
CA ALA A 233 -9.80 -5.86 10.31
C ALA A 233 -10.88 -6.89 9.96
N THR A 234 -11.24 -6.95 8.68
CA THR A 234 -12.19 -7.93 8.14
C THR A 234 -11.53 -8.73 7.03
N LEU A 235 -11.53 -10.06 7.15
CA LEU A 235 -10.96 -10.96 6.14
C LEU A 235 -11.75 -10.85 4.82
N VAL A 236 -11.06 -10.52 3.73
CA VAL A 236 -11.57 -10.57 2.36
C VAL A 236 -11.42 -11.98 1.81
N GLY A 237 -10.26 -12.61 2.04
CA GLY A 237 -10.00 -14.01 1.72
C GLY A 237 -8.53 -14.40 1.89
N ASP A 238 -8.27 -15.70 1.93
CA ASP A 238 -6.91 -16.23 2.06
C ASP A 238 -6.13 -16.19 0.75
N PHE A 239 -4.83 -15.91 0.81
CA PHE A 239 -3.94 -16.10 -0.34
C PHE A 239 -3.59 -17.58 -0.57
N GLY A 240 -3.71 -18.41 0.47
CA GLY A 240 -3.31 -19.83 0.45
C GLY A 240 -1.79 -20.06 0.48
N GLN A 241 -1.02 -19.01 0.71
CA GLN A 241 0.45 -18.98 0.84
C GLN A 241 0.85 -17.74 1.66
N GLY A 242 2.11 -17.67 2.09
CA GLY A 242 2.67 -16.45 2.68
C GLY A 242 2.89 -15.36 1.63
N ILE A 243 2.38 -14.16 1.88
CA ILE A 243 2.60 -12.95 1.08
C ILE A 243 3.13 -11.86 2.00
N ASN A 244 4.40 -11.50 1.78
CA ASN A 244 5.17 -10.62 2.66
C ASN A 244 4.82 -9.15 2.44
N ALA A 245 4.71 -8.74 1.19
CA ALA A 245 4.35 -7.38 0.82
C ALA A 245 3.26 -7.38 -0.25
N ILE A 246 2.43 -6.34 -0.27
CA ILE A 246 1.40 -6.12 -1.28
C ILE A 246 1.46 -4.71 -1.85
N ALA A 247 1.14 -4.58 -3.14
CA ALA A 247 1.07 -3.29 -3.80
C ALA A 247 -0.01 -3.25 -4.88
N VAL A 248 -0.54 -2.06 -5.15
CA VAL A 248 -1.47 -1.85 -6.26
C VAL A 248 -0.90 -0.92 -7.33
N PRO A 249 -0.67 -1.42 -8.55
CA PRO A 249 -0.43 -0.57 -9.70
C PRO A 249 -1.75 -0.12 -10.29
N GLU A 250 -2.42 0.83 -9.63
CA GLU A 250 -3.62 1.43 -10.19
C GLU A 250 -3.30 2.63 -11.10
N PRO A 251 -3.89 2.68 -12.31
CA PRO A 251 -3.87 3.90 -13.10
C PRO A 251 -4.76 4.91 -12.40
N ARG A 252 -4.15 5.97 -11.83
CA ARG A 252 -4.85 7.10 -11.20
C ARG A 252 -6.13 7.43 -11.98
N THR A 253 -7.28 7.45 -11.31
CA THR A 253 -8.60 7.74 -11.90
C THR A 253 -8.60 9.00 -12.78
N TYR A 254 -7.71 9.96 -12.53
CA TYR A 254 -7.48 11.13 -13.38
C TYR A 254 -7.09 10.82 -14.83
N ALA A 255 -6.30 9.77 -15.10
CA ALA A 255 -5.94 9.36 -16.45
C ALA A 255 -7.15 8.78 -17.20
N ALA A 256 -7.98 7.99 -16.50
CA ALA A 256 -9.25 7.50 -17.04
C ALA A 256 -10.24 8.65 -17.30
N LEU A 257 -10.33 9.63 -16.39
CA LEU A 257 -11.19 10.80 -16.52
C LEU A 257 -10.75 11.71 -17.68
N ALA A 258 -9.45 11.91 -17.87
CA ALA A 258 -8.89 12.65 -18.99
C ALA A 258 -9.19 11.96 -20.34
N GLY A 259 -9.12 10.63 -20.39
CA GLY A 259 -9.52 9.83 -21.54
C GLY A 259 -11.01 10.01 -21.89
N VAL A 260 -11.88 9.98 -20.90
CA VAL A 260 -13.32 10.22 -21.07
C VAL A 260 -13.61 11.65 -21.52
N LEU A 261 -12.93 12.65 -20.97
CA LEU A 261 -13.06 14.05 -21.39
C LEU A 261 -12.64 14.24 -22.85
N ALA A 262 -11.52 13.64 -23.26
CA ALA A 262 -11.01 13.70 -24.63
C ALA A 262 -12.00 13.07 -25.62
N LEU A 263 -12.60 11.94 -25.26
CA LEU A 263 -13.64 11.27 -26.05
C LEU A 263 -14.93 12.09 -26.14
N ALA A 264 -15.35 12.72 -25.05
CA ALA A 264 -16.52 13.61 -25.03
C ALA A 264 -16.31 14.84 -25.93
N VAL A 265 -15.13 15.46 -25.88
CA VAL A 265 -14.76 16.58 -26.75
C VAL A 265 -14.70 16.15 -28.22
N ALA A 266 -14.15 14.98 -28.53
CA ALA A 266 -14.10 14.44 -29.89
C ALA A 266 -15.51 14.15 -30.45
N ALA A 267 -16.39 13.56 -29.63
CA ALA A 267 -17.78 13.29 -30.00
C ALA A 267 -18.58 14.58 -30.23
N PHE A 268 -18.34 15.62 -29.42
CA PHE A 268 -18.97 16.93 -29.58
C PHE A 268 -18.52 17.65 -30.86
N ARG A 269 -17.24 17.55 -31.22
CA ARG A 269 -16.70 18.11 -32.47
C ARG A 269 -17.28 17.43 -33.71
N ARG A 270 -17.46 16.10 -33.68
CA ARG A 270 -18.06 15.35 -34.80
C ARG A 270 -19.56 15.63 -35.03
N ARG A 271 -20.29 16.08 -34.01
CA ARG A 271 -21.72 16.46 -34.16
C ARG A 271 -21.92 17.86 -34.72
N ARG A 272 -20.87 18.69 -34.78
CA ARG A 272 -20.92 20.07 -35.29
C ARG A 272 -20.35 20.23 -36.70
N ALA A 273 -19.76 19.19 -37.26
CA ALA A 273 -19.35 19.10 -38.66
C ALA A 273 -20.42 18.35 -39.47
#